data_AF-A0A5C7JRE4-F1
#
_entry.id   AF-A0A5C7JRE4-F1
#
_cell.length_a   1.000
_cell.length_b   1.000
_cell.length_c   1.000
_cell.angle_alpha   90.00
_cell.angle_beta   90.00
_cell.angle_gamma   90.00
#
_symmetry.space_group_name_H-M   'P 1'
#
loop_
_entity.id
_entity.type
_entity.pdbx_description
1 polymer ?
#
loop_
_entity_poly.entity_id
_entity_poly.type
_entity_poly.pdbx_seq_one_letter_code
_entity_poly.pdbx_strand_id
1 'polypeptide(L)'
;MELKKYLNAFKNASQIVEGIKNNMFKKEHIEAEAALRWAICKACPVLDMKGDKCLAPGTQPCCGDCGCSLAFKTRSLSSSCPLGHWNALMDEETENNLINSIEDENRTN
;
A
#
# COMPACT_ATOMS: atom_id res chain seq x y z
N MET A 1 -20.48 -30.69 -30.98
CA MET A 1 -19.04 -30.69 -30.61
C MET A 1 -18.73 -29.38 -29.89
N GLU A 2 -18.99 -29.31 -28.58
CA GLU A 2 -18.92 -28.07 -27.77
C GLU A 2 -17.72 -28.12 -26.79
N LEU A 3 -16.59 -28.71 -27.20
CA LEU A 3 -15.37 -28.82 -26.37
C LEU A 3 -14.35 -27.69 -26.64
N LYS A 4 -14.52 -26.92 -27.73
CA LYS A 4 -13.56 -25.91 -28.17
C LYS A 4 -13.59 -24.62 -27.32
N LYS A 5 -14.73 -24.31 -26.69
CA LYS A 5 -14.91 -23.06 -25.92
C LYS A 5 -14.17 -23.09 -24.57
N TYR A 6 -14.04 -24.26 -23.95
CA TYR A 6 -13.38 -24.43 -22.65
C TYR A 6 -11.85 -24.58 -22.74
N LEU A 7 -11.32 -25.09 -23.86
CA LEU A 7 -9.87 -25.19 -24.10
C LEU A 7 -9.19 -23.82 -24.25
N ASN A 8 -9.89 -22.81 -24.75
CA ASN A 8 -9.36 -21.44 -24.85
C ASN A 8 -9.30 -20.72 -23.49
N ALA A 9 -10.17 -21.06 -22.54
CA ALA A 9 -10.15 -20.49 -21.19
C ALA A 9 -8.93 -20.98 -20.37
N PHE A 10 -8.50 -22.23 -20.58
CA PHE A 10 -7.30 -22.78 -19.92
C PHE A 10 -5.98 -22.23 -20.48
N LYS A 11 -5.92 -21.81 -21.76
CA LYS A 11 -4.72 -21.19 -22.35
C LYS A 11 -4.45 -19.77 -21.84
N ASN A 12 -5.48 -19.08 -21.34
CA ASN A 12 -5.34 -17.74 -20.75
C ASN A 12 -5.16 -17.78 -19.22
N ALA A 13 -5.39 -18.93 -18.58
CA ALA A 13 -5.22 -19.09 -17.14
C ALA A 13 -3.77 -18.84 -16.68
N SER A 14 -2.77 -19.19 -17.49
CA SER A 14 -1.36 -18.88 -17.17
C SER A 14 -1.03 -17.38 -17.19
N GLN A 15 -1.74 -16.60 -18.02
CA GLN A 15 -1.58 -15.14 -18.09
C GLN A 15 -2.25 -14.44 -16.89
N ILE A 16 -3.37 -14.99 -16.42
CA ILE A 16 -4.05 -14.52 -15.19
C ILE A 16 -3.15 -14.74 -13.95
N VAL A 17 -2.36 -15.82 -13.91
CA VAL A 17 -1.46 -16.13 -12.78
C VAL A 17 -0.32 -15.12 -12.66
N GLU A 18 0.27 -14.67 -13.77
CA GLU A 18 1.34 -13.66 -13.72
C GLU A 18 0.82 -12.30 -13.23
N GLY A 19 -0.36 -11.87 -13.69
CA GLY A 19 -1.00 -10.64 -13.23
C GLY A 19 -1.33 -10.67 -11.73
N ILE A 20 -1.94 -11.75 -11.24
CA ILE A 20 -2.24 -11.94 -9.81
C ILE A 20 -0.94 -11.91 -8.99
N LYS A 21 0.11 -12.62 -9.45
CA LYS A 21 1.39 -12.68 -8.75
C LYS A 21 2.07 -11.31 -8.68
N ASN A 22 2.05 -10.53 -9.76
CA ASN A 22 2.66 -9.20 -9.80
C ASN A 22 1.93 -8.21 -8.89
N ASN A 23 0.59 -8.20 -8.90
CA ASN A 23 -0.20 -7.35 -8.02
C ASN A 23 -0.01 -7.75 -6.54
N MET A 24 -0.07 -9.05 -6.24
CA MET A 24 0.17 -9.57 -4.89
C MET A 24 1.56 -9.20 -4.38
N PHE A 25 2.60 -9.34 -5.21
CA PHE A 25 3.97 -8.97 -4.87
C PHE A 25 4.12 -7.46 -4.60
N LYS A 26 3.54 -6.60 -5.46
CA LYS A 26 3.51 -5.14 -5.24
C LYS A 26 2.85 -4.78 -3.89
N LYS A 27 1.74 -5.45 -3.55
CA LYS A 27 1.06 -5.29 -2.25
C LYS A 27 1.90 -5.79 -1.07
N GLU A 28 2.54 -6.95 -1.19
CA GLU A 28 3.41 -7.51 -0.16
C GLU A 28 4.54 -6.55 0.22
N HIS A 29 5.16 -5.89 -0.76
CA HIS A 29 6.20 -4.88 -0.49
C HIS A 29 5.68 -3.66 0.27
N ILE A 30 4.50 -3.15 -0.11
CA ILE A 30 3.88 -2.02 0.58
C ILE A 30 3.54 -2.40 2.04
N GLU A 31 2.99 -3.59 2.26
CA GLU A 31 2.66 -4.08 3.60
C GLU A 31 3.90 -4.36 4.45
N ALA A 32 4.99 -4.86 3.85
CA ALA A 32 6.27 -5.05 4.52
C ALA A 32 6.87 -3.71 4.96
N GLU A 33 6.89 -2.71 4.09
CA GLU A 33 7.36 -1.36 4.43
C GLU A 33 6.48 -0.72 5.50
N ALA A 34 5.17 -0.87 5.37
CA ALA A 34 4.23 -0.36 6.38
C ALA A 34 4.46 -1.01 7.74
N ALA A 35 4.73 -2.31 7.80
CA ALA A 35 5.04 -3.02 9.04
C ALA A 35 6.36 -2.51 9.68
N LEU A 36 7.39 -2.25 8.88
CA LEU A 36 8.65 -1.67 9.35
C LEU A 36 8.44 -0.26 9.93
N ARG A 37 7.80 0.63 9.17
CA ARG A 37 7.47 1.99 9.61
C ARG A 37 6.55 1.99 10.83
N TRP A 38 5.61 1.06 10.90
CA TRP A 38 4.74 0.89 12.07
C TRP A 38 5.52 0.43 13.30
N ALA A 39 6.48 -0.49 13.16
CA ALA A 39 7.34 -0.89 14.27
C ALA A 39 8.12 0.30 14.85
N ILE A 40 8.59 1.21 13.99
CA ILE A 40 9.20 2.47 14.40
C ILE A 40 8.19 3.36 15.13
N CYS A 41 6.99 3.53 14.57
CA CYS A 41 5.93 4.35 15.18
C CYS A 41 5.49 3.83 16.56
N LYS A 42 5.43 2.51 16.76
CA LYS A 42 5.11 1.90 18.06
C LYS A 42 6.08 2.26 19.18
N ALA A 43 7.33 2.58 18.83
CA ALA A 43 8.34 3.05 19.79
C ALA A 43 8.38 4.58 19.91
N CYS A 44 7.59 5.32 19.11
CA CYS A 44 7.65 6.77 19.04
C CYS A 44 6.93 7.41 20.25
N PRO A 45 7.54 8.37 20.96
CA PRO A 45 6.96 8.98 22.16
C PRO A 45 5.65 9.74 21.91
N VAL A 46 5.42 10.18 20.68
CA VAL A 46 4.24 10.97 20.30
C VAL A 46 3.14 10.11 19.66
N LEU A 47 3.26 8.78 19.64
CA LEU A 47 2.22 7.91 19.10
C LEU A 47 0.91 8.13 19.87
N ASP A 48 -0.15 8.45 19.14
CA ASP A 48 -1.49 8.55 19.70
C ASP A 48 -2.33 7.35 19.26
N MET A 49 -2.53 6.43 20.20
CA MET A 49 -3.35 5.24 20.02
C MET A 49 -4.85 5.50 20.21
N LYS A 50 -5.21 6.55 20.95
CA LYS A 50 -6.62 6.85 21.29
C LYS A 50 -7.28 7.71 20.23
N GLY A 51 -6.50 8.60 19.64
CA GLY A 51 -6.93 9.55 18.63
C GLY A 51 -7.31 10.92 19.14
N ASP A 52 -6.82 11.29 20.33
CA ASP A 52 -7.01 12.61 20.94
C ASP A 52 -6.40 13.75 20.09
N LYS A 53 -5.40 13.43 19.27
CA LYS A 53 -4.62 14.35 18.42
C LYS A 53 -4.73 14.05 16.92
N CYS A 54 -5.58 13.11 16.53
CA CYS A 54 -5.75 12.82 15.11
C CYS A 54 -6.41 14.00 14.40
N LEU A 55 -5.93 14.33 13.21
CA LEU A 55 -6.50 15.39 12.39
C LEU A 55 -7.95 15.06 12.00
N ALA A 56 -8.21 13.78 11.68
CA ALA A 56 -9.53 13.26 11.41
C ALA A 56 -9.97 12.35 12.57
N PRO A 57 -11.02 12.70 13.33
CA PRO A 57 -11.55 11.85 14.39
C PRO A 57 -11.93 10.46 13.87
N GLY A 58 -11.62 9.41 14.65
CA GLY A 58 -11.91 8.02 14.25
C GLY A 58 -10.83 7.36 13.37
N THR A 59 -9.74 8.06 13.06
CA THR A 59 -8.65 7.54 12.22
C THR A 59 -7.40 7.08 12.99
N GLN A 60 -7.52 6.93 14.30
CA GLN A 60 -6.47 6.38 15.16
C GLN A 60 -6.08 4.94 14.75
N PRO A 61 -4.83 4.52 14.98
CA PRO A 61 -3.73 5.29 15.58
C PRO A 61 -3.16 6.34 14.62
N CYS A 62 -2.76 7.49 15.17
CA CYS A 62 -2.15 8.59 14.43
C CYS A 62 -0.87 9.09 15.09
N CYS A 63 -0.09 9.88 14.35
CA CYS A 63 1.06 10.58 14.91
C CYS A 63 0.55 11.77 15.73
N GLY A 64 0.89 11.86 17.01
CA GLY A 64 0.47 12.96 17.88
C GLY A 64 1.19 14.29 17.64
N ASP A 65 2.12 14.35 16.68
CA ASP A 65 2.76 15.58 16.21
C ASP A 65 2.03 16.14 14.97
N CYS A 66 1.89 15.33 13.91
CA CYS A 66 1.27 15.78 12.66
C CYS A 66 -0.19 15.37 12.46
N GLY A 67 -0.77 14.58 13.36
CA GLY A 67 -2.18 14.13 13.32
C GLY A 67 -2.54 13.15 12.21
N CYS A 68 -1.60 12.78 11.33
CA CYS A 68 -1.86 11.84 10.23
C CYS A 68 -2.17 10.43 10.73
N SER A 69 -3.17 9.78 10.14
CA SER A 69 -3.46 8.37 10.38
C SER A 69 -2.28 7.51 9.94
N LEU A 70 -1.73 6.73 10.87
CA LEU A 70 -0.58 5.87 10.62
C LEU A 70 -0.97 4.62 9.83
N ALA A 71 -2.25 4.27 9.77
CA ALA A 71 -2.75 3.20 8.90
C ALA A 71 -2.51 3.53 7.42
N PHE A 72 -2.65 4.79 7.03
CA PHE A 72 -2.43 5.22 5.63
C PHE A 72 -1.00 5.69 5.41
N LYS A 73 -0.47 6.54 6.29
CA LYS A 73 0.84 7.18 6.09
C LYS A 73 2.01 6.20 6.02
N THR A 74 1.93 5.07 6.72
CA THR A 74 2.98 4.04 6.65
C THR A 74 3.01 3.29 5.31
N ARG A 75 1.88 3.22 4.60
CA ARG A 75 1.74 2.59 3.28
C ARG A 75 2.04 3.51 2.10
N SER A 76 2.03 4.84 2.31
CA SER A 76 2.41 5.81 1.27
C SER A 76 3.93 5.83 1.11
N LEU A 77 4.43 5.37 -0.03
CA LEU A 77 5.86 5.21 -0.29
C LEU A 77 6.57 6.55 -0.47
N SER A 78 5.86 7.58 -0.95
CA SER A 78 6.36 8.95 -1.08
C SER A 78 6.27 9.78 0.20
N SER A 79 5.54 9.31 1.21
CA SER A 79 5.51 9.96 2.52
C SER A 79 6.82 9.77 3.28
N SER A 80 7.12 10.70 4.17
CA SER A 80 8.19 10.58 5.17
C SER A 80 7.68 10.93 6.57
N CYS A 81 8.44 10.53 7.59
CA CYS A 81 8.19 10.96 8.96
C CYS A 81 8.63 12.41 9.13
N PRO A 82 7.76 13.34 9.61
CA PRO A 82 8.15 14.73 9.85
C PRO A 82 9.21 14.86 10.96
N LEU A 83 9.31 13.86 11.83
CA LEU A 83 10.32 13.76 12.89
C LEU A 83 11.61 13.07 12.42
N GLY A 84 11.70 12.67 11.16
CA GLY A 84 12.90 12.06 10.56
C GLY A 84 13.17 10.60 10.95
N HIS A 85 12.20 9.89 11.52
CA HIS A 85 12.38 8.49 11.92
C HIS A 85 12.41 7.48 10.75
N TRP A 86 11.87 7.84 9.60
CA TRP A 86 11.88 7.06 8.37
C TRP A 86 11.64 7.98 7.17
N ASN A 87 12.17 7.60 6.01
CA ASN A 87 12.19 8.42 4.79
C ASN A 87 11.22 7.91 3.73
N ALA A 88 10.89 8.80 2.79
CA ALA A 88 10.24 8.42 1.54
C ALA A 88 11.16 7.50 0.73
N LEU A 89 10.58 6.47 0.12
CA LEU A 89 11.30 5.54 -0.76
C LEU A 89 11.31 6.02 -2.21
N MET A 90 10.39 6.90 -2.57
CA MET A 90 10.24 7.48 -3.90
C MET A 90 9.59 8.86 -3.79
N ASP A 91 9.56 9.63 -4.87
CA ASP A 91 8.75 10.84 -4.95
C ASP A 91 7.28 10.52 -5.28
N GLU A 92 6.42 11.54 -5.13
CA GLU A 92 4.98 11.42 -5.32
C GLU A 92 4.60 11.12 -6.78
N GLU A 93 5.37 11.65 -7.75
CA GLU A 93 5.17 11.37 -9.18
C GLU A 93 5.41 9.89 -9.48
N THR A 94 6.50 9.33 -8.96
CA THR A 94 6.86 7.92 -9.10
C THR A 94 5.82 7.01 -8.44
N GLU A 95 5.35 7.37 -7.24
CA GLU A 95 4.29 6.61 -6.57
C GLU A 95 2.97 6.64 -7.38
N ASN A 96 2.58 7.80 -7.90
CA ASN A 96 1.38 7.93 -8.74
C ASN A 96 1.50 7.12 -10.03
N ASN A 97 2.67 7.14 -10.68
CA ASN A 97 2.92 6.32 -11.87
C ASN A 97 2.84 4.82 -11.57
N LEU A 98 3.35 4.39 -10.41
CA LEU A 98 3.22 3.00 -9.95
C LEU A 98 1.75 2.64 -9.73
N ILE A 99 0.97 3.48 -9.04
CA ILE A 99 -0.46 3.25 -8.80
C ILE A 99 -1.23 3.15 -10.12
N ASN A 100 -1.01 4.09 -11.05
CA ASN A 100 -1.66 4.08 -12.36
C ASN A 100 -1.33 2.78 -13.13
N SER A 101 -0.06 2.36 -13.11
CA SER A 101 0.33 1.09 -13.75
C SER A 101 -0.40 -0.13 -13.16
N ILE A 102 -0.67 -0.12 -11.84
CA ILE A 102 -1.43 -1.18 -11.16
C ILE A 102 -2.91 -1.12 -11.51
N GLU A 103 -3.50 0.09 -11.57
CA GLU A 103 -4.90 0.26 -11.92
C GLU A 103 -5.20 -0.14 -13.37
N ASP A 104 -4.34 0.26 -14.31
CA ASP A 104 -4.50 -0.09 -15.72
C ASP A 104 -4.40 -1.61 -15.92
N GLU A 105 -3.44 -2.28 -15.26
CA GLU A 105 -3.34 -3.74 -15.24
C GLU A 105 -4.65 -4.38 -14.71
N ASN A 106 -5.27 -3.82 -13.66
CA ASN A 106 -6.50 -4.36 -13.09
C ASN A 106 -7.75 -4.13 -13.96
N ARG A 107 -7.78 -3.10 -14.81
CA ARG A 107 -8.91 -2.81 -15.72
C ARG A 107 -8.91 -3.67 -16.98
N THR A 108 -7.75 -4.22 -17.35
CA THR A 108 -7.60 -5.16 -18.47
C THR A 108 -7.83 -6.63 -18.10
N ASN A 109 -8.01 -6.94 -16.81
CA ASN A 109 -8.31 -8.27 -16.27
C ASN A 109 -9.81 -8.43 -15.95
#